data_AF-A0A3C1CJ78-F1
#
_entry.id   AF-A0A3C1CJ78-F1
#
_cell.length_a   1.000
_cell.length_b   1.000
_cell.length_c   1.000
_cell.angle_alpha   90.00
_cell.angle_beta   90.00
_cell.angle_gamma   90.00
#
_symmetry.space_group_name_H-M   'P 1'
#
loop_
_entity.id
_entity.type
_entity.pdbx_description
1 polymer ?
#
loop_
_entity_poly.entity_id
_entity_poly.type
_entity_poly.pdbx_seq_one_letter_code
_entity_poly.pdbx_strand_id
1 'polypeptide(L)' 'GFDMDLDGADSFSVQYQNANNSVRVTDEFMQAVLDDADWALLARSDGSPVRTIKARDLFRQIAHAAWECADPG' A
#
# COMPACT_ATOMS: atom_id res chain seq x y z
N GLY A 1 7.61 -31.53 -34.02
CA GLY A 1 8.19 -31.18 -32.72
C GLY A 1 7.70 -29.79 -32.42
N PHE A 2 6.81 -29.66 -31.45
CA PHE A 2 6.15 -28.40 -31.16
C PHE A 2 6.93 -27.70 -30.06
N ASP A 3 7.34 -26.47 -30.35
CA ASP A 3 7.84 -25.48 -29.41
C ASP A 3 6.78 -25.24 -28.32
N MET A 4 7.23 -25.20 -27.07
CA MET A 4 6.42 -24.80 -25.92
C MET A 4 7.08 -23.56 -25.32
N ASP A 5 6.97 -22.44 -26.04
CA ASP A 5 7.09 -21.11 -25.46
C ASP A 5 5.88 -20.91 -24.54
N LEU A 6 6.09 -21.17 -23.25
CA LEU A 6 5.16 -20.84 -22.19
C LEU A 6 5.41 -19.41 -21.70
N ASP A 7 5.30 -18.44 -22.62
CA ASP A 7 5.07 -17.03 -22.27
C ASP A 7 3.57 -16.83 -21.99
N GLY A 8 3.10 -17.56 -20.98
CA GLY A 8 1.75 -17.47 -20.48
C GLY A 8 1.57 -16.18 -19.69
N ALA A 9 0.94 -15.19 -20.31
CA ALA A 9 0.44 -13.96 -19.67
C ALA A 9 -0.65 -14.20 -18.59
N ASP A 10 -0.80 -15.44 -18.12
CA ASP A 10 -1.79 -15.90 -17.13
C ASP A 10 -1.21 -16.12 -15.72
N SER A 11 0.10 -15.93 -15.51
CA SER A 11 0.74 -16.16 -14.20
C SER A 11 0.83 -14.92 -13.30
N PHE A 12 0.11 -13.83 -13.59
CA PHE A 12 0.07 -12.63 -12.72
C PHE A 12 -1.20 -12.52 -11.86
N SER A 13 -2.18 -13.42 -12.00
CA SER A 13 -3.52 -13.22 -11.41
C SER A 13 -3.80 -13.98 -10.10
N VAL A 14 -2.96 -14.94 -9.67
CA VAL A 14 -3.34 -15.91 -8.61
C VAL A 14 -2.47 -15.79 -7.35
N GLN A 15 -1.87 -14.63 -7.08
CA GLN A 15 -1.05 -14.42 -5.87
C GLN A 15 -1.60 -13.37 -4.89
N TYR A 16 -2.61 -12.59 -5.29
CA TYR A 16 -3.09 -11.42 -4.52
C TYR A 16 -4.53 -11.54 -4.01
N GLN A 17 -5.07 -12.75 -3.89
CA GLN A 17 -6.43 -13.00 -3.38
C GLN A 17 -6.44 -13.52 -1.93
N ASN A 18 -5.31 -13.54 -1.23
CA ASN A 18 -5.23 -14.07 0.14
C ASN A 18 -4.14 -13.38 1.00
N ALA A 19 -3.89 -12.10 0.74
CA ALA A 19 -2.98 -11.29 1.55
C ALA A 19 -3.82 -10.27 2.34
N ASN A 20 -4.21 -10.66 3.54
CA ASN A 20 -4.88 -9.78 4.49
C ASN A 20 -3.85 -8.72 4.95
N ASN A 21 -3.85 -7.56 4.31
CA ASN A 21 -2.90 -6.49 4.58
C ASN A 21 -3.52 -5.56 5.62
N SER A 22 -2.98 -5.54 6.83
CA SER A 22 -3.45 -4.60 7.86
C SER A 22 -2.53 -3.40 7.95
N VAL A 23 -3.12 -2.19 7.98
CA VAL A 23 -2.36 -0.95 8.12
C VAL A 23 -2.55 -0.40 9.53
N ARG A 24 -1.53 -0.56 10.37
CA ARG A 24 -1.52 0.08 11.69
C ARG A 24 -1.24 1.57 11.56
N VAL A 25 -2.22 2.39 11.91
CA VAL A 25 -2.08 3.85 12.01
C VAL A 25 -1.73 4.25 13.46
N THR A 26 -0.90 5.29 13.60
CA THR A 26 -0.60 5.93 14.89
C THR A 26 -1.48 7.16 15.09
N ASP A 27 -1.67 7.57 16.34
CA ASP A 27 -2.42 8.80 16.66
C ASP A 27 -1.79 10.04 15.99
N GLU A 28 -0.46 10.09 15.95
CA GLU A 28 0.31 11.15 15.27
C GLU A 28 -0.01 11.21 13.76
N PHE A 29 -0.10 10.05 13.11
CA PHE A 29 -0.48 10.00 11.70
C PHE A 29 -1.92 10.49 11.50
N MET A 30 -2.85 10.07 12.36
CA MET A 30 -4.25 10.51 12.28
C MET A 30 -4.38 12.02 12.51
N GLN A 31 -3.59 12.59 13.43
CA GLN A 31 -3.53 14.04 13.62
C GLN A 31 -2.97 14.74 12.37
N ALA A 32 -1.91 14.21 11.77
CA ALA A 32 -1.36 14.73 10.52
C ALA A 32 -2.37 14.69 9.35
N VAL A 33 -3.23 13.67 9.29
CA VAL A 33 -4.34 13.59 8.32
C VAL A 33 -5.35 14.71 8.53
N LEU A 34 -5.76 14.95 9.79
CA LEU A 34 -6.70 16.04 10.13
C LEU A 34 -6.14 17.41 9.75
N ASP A 35 -4.86 17.64 10.05
CA ASP A 35 -4.17 18.92 9.87
C ASP A 35 -3.68 19.17 8.43
N ASP A 36 -3.90 18.22 7.51
CA ASP A 36 -3.34 18.25 6.14
C ASP A 36 -1.80 18.36 6.09
N ALA A 37 -1.16 17.81 7.11
CA ALA A 37 0.27 17.86 7.28
C ALA A 37 0.99 16.89 6.32
N ASP A 38 2.28 17.16 6.15
CA ASP A 38 3.18 16.27 5.42
C ASP A 38 3.59 15.10 6.32
N TRP A 39 3.74 13.93 5.72
CA TRP A 39 4.12 12.68 6.37
C TRP A 39 5.34 12.08 5.68
N ALA A 40 6.39 11.83 6.46
CA ALA A 40 7.61 11.19 5.97
C ALA A 40 7.51 9.67 6.10
N LEU A 41 7.68 8.97 4.98
CA LEU A 41 7.85 7.52 4.93
C LEU A 41 9.29 7.20 5.32
N LEU A 42 9.47 6.49 6.43
CA LEU A 42 10.78 6.14 6.97
C LEU A 42 11.20 4.73 6.55
N ALA A 43 12.45 4.56 6.17
CA ALA A 43 13.03 3.25 5.93
C ALA A 43 13.11 2.46 7.24
N ARG A 44 12.65 1.21 7.23
CA ARG A 44 12.65 0.35 8.43
C ARG A 44 14.05 -0.04 8.90
N SER A 45 15.04 0.01 8.02
CA SER A 45 16.43 -0.36 8.29
C SER A 45 17.17 0.67 9.12
N ASP A 46 17.00 1.96 8.84
CA ASP A 46 17.81 3.05 9.41
C ASP A 46 16.99 4.26 9.86
N GLY A 47 15.67 4.28 9.63
CA GLY A 47 14.79 5.39 9.98
C GLY A 47 14.93 6.61 9.07
N SER A 48 15.68 6.53 7.97
CA SER A 48 15.87 7.65 7.06
C SER A 48 14.57 7.97 6.30
N PRO A 49 14.28 9.26 6.04
CA PRO A 49 13.13 9.64 5.23
C PRO A 49 13.37 9.25 3.77
N VAL A 50 12.55 8.33 3.27
CA VAL A 50 12.57 7.85 1.88
C VAL A 50 11.77 8.79 0.99
N ARG A 51 10.60 9.24 1.48
CA ARG A 51 9.70 10.10 0.73
C ARG A 51 8.77 10.84 1.68
N THR A 52 8.46 12.09 1.37
CA THR A 52 7.43 12.86 2.06
C THR A 52 6.19 12.98 1.16
N ILE A 53 5.01 12.74 1.73
CA ILE A 53 3.72 12.84 1.04
C ILE A 53 2.69 13.48 1.96
N LYS A 54 1.59 14.01 1.40
CA LYS A 54 0.47 14.49 2.23
C LYS A 54 -0.17 13.33 2.98
N ALA A 55 -0.31 13.47 4.30
CA ALA A 55 -0.92 12.44 5.15
C ALA A 55 -2.34 12.12 4.68
N ARG A 56 -3.10 13.15 4.28
CA ARG A 56 -4.46 13.03 3.74
C ARG A 56 -4.54 12.20 2.47
N ASP A 57 -3.58 12.37 1.56
CA ASP A 57 -3.55 11.62 0.30
C ASP A 57 -3.16 10.17 0.51
N LEU A 58 -2.27 9.88 1.46
CA LEU A 58 -1.97 8.52 1.88
C LEU A 58 -3.19 7.84 2.49
N PHE A 59 -3.89 8.53 3.41
CA PHE A 59 -5.09 8.00 4.05
C PHE A 59 -6.23 7.74 3.07
N ARG A 60 -6.41 8.62 2.07
CA ARG A 60 -7.37 8.40 0.98
C ARG A 60 -7.04 7.16 0.16
N GLN A 61 -5.77 6.92 -0.15
CA GLN A 61 -5.37 5.70 -0.88
C GLN A 61 -5.67 4.43 -0.07
N ILE A 62 -5.39 4.45 1.24
CA ILE A 62 -5.72 3.35 2.16
C ILE A 62 -7.24 3.10 2.17
N ALA A 63 -8.04 4.15 2.33
CA ALA A 63 -9.50 4.05 2.37
C ALA A 63 -10.09 3.60 1.03
N HIS A 64 -9.53 4.05 -0.09
CA HIS A 64 -9.94 3.63 -1.43
C HIS A 64 -9.66 2.15 -1.66
N ALA A 65 -8.46 1.68 -1.31
CA ALA A 65 -8.12 0.27 -1.38
C ALA A 65 -9.07 -0.58 -0.50
N ALA A 66 -9.33 -0.14 0.73
CA ALA A 66 -10.24 -0.83 1.65
C ALA A 66 -11.68 -0.91 1.10
N TRP A 67 -12.15 0.14 0.42
CA TRP A 67 -13.46 0.15 -0.21
C TRP A 67 -13.54 -0.73 -1.46
N GLU A 68 -12.51 -0.72 -2.31
CA GLU A 68 -12.48 -1.50 -3.56
C GLU A 68 -12.23 -3.00 -3.33
N CYS A 69 -11.39 -3.34 -2.35
CA CYS A 69 -10.87 -4.70 -2.18
C CYS A 69 -11.23 -5.35 -0.85
N ALA A 70 -12.00 -4.68 0.03
CA ALA A 70 -12.22 -5.09 1.43
C ALA A 70 -10.93 -5.25 2.27
N ASP A 71 -9.81 -4.78 1.73
CA ASP A 71 -8.48 -4.74 2.34
C ASP A 71 -7.82 -3.42 1.92
N PRO A 72 -7.12 -2.71 2.80
CA PRO A 72 -6.69 -3.14 4.14
C PRO A 72 -7.73 -2.96 5.24
N GLY A 73 -7.70 -3.87 6.23
CA GLY A 73 -8.34 -3.71 7.54
C GLY A 73 -7.50 -2.95 8.56
#